data_AF-G0HJQ4-F1
#
_entry.id   AF-G0HJQ4-F1
#
_cell.length_a   1.000
_cell.length_b   1.000
_cell.length_c   1.000
_cell.angle_alpha   90.00
_cell.angle_beta   90.00
_cell.angle_gamma   90.00
#
_symmetry.space_group_name_H-M   'P 1'
#
loop_
_entity.id
_entity.type
_entity.pdbx_description
1 polymer ?
#
loop_
_entity_poly.entity_id
_entity_poly.type
_entity_poly.pdbx_seq_one_letter_code
_entity_poly.pdbx_strand_id
1 'polypeptide(L)' 'MGGKALILVSIFSFLLNLFFGESYLSLDLLVPVFIYWFYLRGTGKRPGPWVLVRDLGLIFLAGTAGWLLGIMV' A
#
# COMPACT_ATOMS: atom_id res chain seq x y z
N MET A 1 10.67 11.80 8.59
CA MET A 1 9.24 11.72 8.99
C MET A 1 8.33 10.96 8.00
N GLY A 2 8.61 10.88 6.69
CA GLY A 2 7.74 10.13 5.73
C GLY A 2 7.77 8.60 5.85
N GLY A 3 8.87 8.01 6.34
CA GLY A 3 9.01 6.54 6.41
C GLY A 3 8.03 5.83 7.34
N LYS A 4 7.56 6.49 8.41
CA LYS A 4 6.60 5.88 9.35
C LYS A 4 5.23 5.65 8.71
N ALA A 5 4.78 6.60 7.89
CA ALA A 5 3.50 6.48 7.18
C ALA A 5 3.58 5.40 6.09
N LEU A 6 4.71 5.31 5.40
CA LEU A 6 4.93 4.26 4.41
C LEU A 6 4.82 2.86 5.03
N ILE A 7 5.52 2.62 6.13
CA ILE A 7 5.51 1.34 6.83
C ILE A 7 4.09 0.97 7.24
N LEU A 8 3.34 1.92 7.77
CA LEU A 8 1.96 1.70 8.24
C LEU A 8 1.01 1.38 7.09
N VAL A 9 1.13 2.09 5.95
CA VAL A 9 0.34 1.81 4.74
C VAL A 9 0.72 0.46 4.13
N SER A 10 2.01 0.10 4.12
CA SER A 10 2.46 -1.21 3.61
C SER A 10 1.96 -2.37 4.47
N ILE A 11 2.00 -2.25 5.81
CA ILE A 11 1.43 -3.26 6.72
C ILE A 11 -0.08 -3.38 6.51
N PHE A 12 -0.77 -2.24 6.36
CA PHE A 12 -2.20 -2.23 6.06
C PHE A 12 -2.51 -2.92 4.72
N SER A 13 -1.74 -2.62 3.67
CA SER A 13 -1.85 -3.25 2.35
C SER A 13 -1.65 -4.77 2.43
N PHE A 14 -0.68 -5.22 3.21
CA PHE A 14 -0.39 -6.63 3.41
C PHE A 14 -1.55 -7.35 4.12
N LEU A 15 -2.02 -6.82 5.25
CA LEU A 15 -3.13 -7.42 6.01
C LEU A 15 -4.42 -7.43 5.20
N LEU A 16 -4.72 -6.34 4.49
CA LEU A 16 -5.92 -6.24 3.68
C LEU A 16 -5.93 -7.29 2.56
N ASN A 17 -4.81 -7.45 1.84
CA ASN A 17 -4.68 -8.48 0.81
C ASN A 17 -4.60 -9.91 1.37
N LEU A 18 -4.12 -10.09 2.60
CA LEU A 18 -4.09 -11.39 3.27
C LEU A 18 -5.50 -11.91 3.57
N PHE A 19 -6.41 -11.04 4.01
CA PHE A 19 -7.76 -11.43 4.42
C PHE A 19 -8.83 -11.29 3.32
N PHE A 20 -8.66 -10.33 2.40
CA PHE A 20 -9.69 -9.99 1.40
C PHE A 20 -9.26 -10.26 -0.05
N GLY A 21 -8.00 -10.68 -0.26
CA GLY A 21 -7.39 -10.80 -1.58
C GLY A 21 -8.06 -11.76 -2.57
N GLU A 22 -8.86 -12.73 -2.09
CA GLU A 22 -9.66 -13.59 -2.96
C GLU A 22 -10.89 -12.89 -3.55
N SER A 23 -11.42 -11.86 -2.88
CA SER A 23 -12.72 -11.30 -3.23
C SER A 23 -12.63 -10.24 -4.32
N TYR A 24 -11.63 -9.33 -4.28
CA TYR A 24 -11.53 -8.20 -5.22
C TYR A 24 -10.09 -7.65 -5.37
N LEU A 25 -9.22 -8.40 -6.05
CA LEU A 25 -7.80 -8.09 -6.34
C LEU A 25 -7.49 -6.61 -6.71
N SER A 26 -8.39 -5.94 -7.42
CA SER A 26 -8.19 -4.57 -7.90
C SER A 26 -8.53 -3.49 -6.86
N LEU A 27 -9.46 -3.74 -5.93
CA LEU A 27 -9.80 -2.79 -4.86
C LEU A 27 -8.78 -2.85 -3.72
N ASP A 28 -8.25 -4.04 -3.42
CA ASP A 28 -7.35 -4.26 -2.30
C ASP A 28 -5.97 -3.61 -2.47
N LEU A 29 -5.57 -3.34 -3.73
CA LEU A 29 -4.36 -2.59 -4.07
C LEU A 29 -4.61 -1.09 -4.25
N LEU A 30 -5.83 -0.68 -4.63
CA LEU A 30 -6.18 0.73 -4.79
C LEU A 30 -6.36 1.43 -3.44
N VAL A 31 -6.98 0.76 -2.45
CA VAL A 31 -7.23 1.37 -1.13
C VAL A 31 -5.93 1.85 -0.45
N PRO A 32 -4.86 1.04 -0.35
CA PRO A 32 -3.59 1.47 0.24
C PRO A 32 -2.95 2.64 -0.50
N VAL A 33 -3.04 2.65 -1.84
CA VAL A 33 -2.53 3.74 -2.68
C VAL A 33 -3.30 5.03 -2.44
N PHE A 34 -4.63 4.96 -2.33
CA PHE A 34 -5.47 6.12 -2.00
C PHE A 34 -5.18 6.66 -0.60
N ILE A 35 -4.95 5.80 0.40
CA ILE A 35 -4.57 6.21 1.76
C ILE A 35 -3.23 6.95 1.74
N TYR A 36 -2.23 6.41 1.04
CA TYR A 36 -0.92 7.06 0.91
C TYR A 36 -1.03 8.41 0.19
N TRP A 37 -1.84 8.48 -0.87
CA TRP A 37 -2.12 9.72 -1.58
C TRP A 37 -2.80 10.77 -0.68
N PHE A 38 -3.80 10.36 0.10
CA PHE A 38 -4.47 11.24 1.05
C PHE A 38 -3.51 11.75 2.13
N TYR A 39 -2.60 10.90 2.60
CA TYR A 39 -1.54 11.30 3.53
C TYR A 39 -0.59 12.35 2.94
N LEU A 40 -0.16 12.18 1.69
CA LEU A 40 0.67 13.16 1.00
C LEU A 40 -0.05 14.50 0.82
N ARG A 41 -1.32 14.46 0.43
CA ARG A 41 -2.17 15.65 0.31
C ARG A 41 -2.34 16.35 1.67
N GLY A 42 -2.63 15.61 2.73
CA GLY A 42 -2.85 16.15 4.09
C GLY A 42 -1.59 16.72 4.74
N THR A 43 -0.41 16.18 4.41
CA THR A 43 0.88 16.70 4.91
C THR A 43 1.44 17.85 4.06
N GLY A 44 0.81 18.19 2.94
CA GLY A 44 1.29 19.21 1.99
C GLY A 44 2.64 18.86 1.34
N LYS A 45 3.15 17.64 1.57
CA LYS A 45 4.45 17.20 1.07
C LYS A 45 4.30 16.74 -0.36
N ARG A 46 5.10 17.34 -1.25
CA ARG A 46 5.26 16.89 -2.63
C ARG A 46 6.57 16.12 -2.74
N PRO A 47 6.58 14.80 -2.49
CA PRO A 47 7.75 13.99 -2.72
C PRO A 47 8.12 14.04 -4.21
N GLY A 48 9.41 13.98 -4.51
CA GLY A 48 9.86 13.87 -5.89
C GLY A 48 9.26 12.64 -6.58
N PRO A 49 9.06 12.68 -7.92
CA PRO A 49 8.39 11.60 -8.65
C PRO A 49 9.06 10.23 -8.42
N TRP A 50 10.39 10.19 -8.32
CA TRP A 50 11.15 8.98 -7.99
C TRP A 50 10.82 8.39 -6.61
N VAL A 51 10.62 9.25 -5.60
CA VAL A 51 10.25 8.82 -4.25
C VAL A 51 8.84 8.27 -4.26
N LEU A 52 7.93 8.90 -5.01
CA LEU A 52 6.56 8.44 -5.17
C LEU A 52 6.49 7.05 -5.81
N VAL A 53 7.24 6.82 -6.88
CA VAL A 53 7.29 5.52 -7.57
C VAL A 53 7.86 4.43 -6.65
N ARG A 54 8.94 4.72 -5.92
CA ARG A 54 9.52 3.78 -4.95
C ARG A 54 8.51 3.41 -3.86
N ASP A 55 7.85 4.42 -3.32
CA ASP A 55 6.92 4.28 -2.20
C ASP A 55 5.66 3.51 -2.64
N LEU A 56 5.12 3.80 -3.83
CA LEU A 56 4.04 3.01 -4.45
C LEU A 56 4.47 1.57 -4.74
N GLY A 57 5.69 1.37 -5.24
CA GLY A 57 6.24 0.04 -5.49
C GLY A 57 6.30 -0.79 -4.21
N LEU A 58 6.69 -0.21 -3.07
CA LEU A 58 6.72 -0.90 -1.77
C LEU A 58 5.32 -1.26 -1.26
N ILE A 59 4.34 -0.36 -1.43
CA ILE A 59 2.94 -0.63 -1.08
C ILE A 59 2.39 -1.79 -1.93
N PHE A 60 2.68 -1.76 -3.23
CA PHE A 60 2.26 -2.81 -4.16
C PHE A 60 2.89 -4.16 -3.80
N LEU A 61 4.20 -4.18 -3.56
CA LEU A 61 4.92 -5.40 -3.18
C LEU A 61 4.36 -6.03 -1.90
N ALA A 62 4.04 -5.19 -0.90
CA ALA A 62 3.43 -5.64 0.34
C ALA A 62 2.02 -6.21 0.13
N GLY A 63 1.20 -5.56 -0.70
CA GLY A 63 -0.12 -6.09 -1.09
C GLY A 63 -0.02 -7.45 -1.79
N THR A 64 0.85 -7.57 -2.80
CA THR A 64 1.06 -8.83 -3.53
C THR A 64 1.58 -9.94 -2.62
N ALA A 65 2.47 -9.64 -1.68
CA ALA A 65 2.96 -10.61 -0.71
C ALA A 65 1.84 -11.10 0.23
N GLY A 66 0.95 -10.20 0.68
CA GLY A 66 -0.22 -10.56 1.48
C GLY A 66 -1.18 -11.45 0.71
N TRP A 67 -1.44 -11.12 -0.56
CA TRP A 67 -2.30 -11.89 -1.45
C TRP A 67 -1.75 -13.31 -1.71
N LEU A 68 -0.46 -13.42 -2.03
CA LEU A 68 0.19 -14.72 -2.25
C LEU A 68 0.10 -15.63 -1.02
N LEU A 69 0.29 -15.06 0.18
CA LEU A 69 0.12 -15.81 1.42
C LEU A 69 -1.34 -16.17 1.68
N GLY A 70 -2.28 -15.27 1.39
CA GLY A 70 -3.71 -15.52 1.54
C GLY A 70 -4.23 -16.66 0.67
N ILE A 71 -3.65 -16.85 -0.53
CA ILE A 71 -3.98 -18.00 -1.40
C ILE A 71 -3.38 -19.31 -0.88
N MET A 72 -2.26 -19.25 -0.17
CA MET A 72 -1.58 -20.44 0.36
C MET A 72 -2.20 -20.97 1.66
N VAL A 73 -3.10 -20.22 2.30
CA VAL A 73 -3.76 -20.54 3.59
C VAL A 73 -5.18 -21.01 3.33
#